data_AF-A0A7Y4XLP5-F1
#
_entry.id   AF-A0A7Y4XLP5-F1
#
_cell.length_a   1.000
_cell.length_b   1.000
_cell.length_c   1.000
_cell.angle_alpha   90.00
_cell.angle_beta   90.00
_cell.angle_gamma   90.00
#
_symmetry.space_group_name_H-M   'P 1'
#
loop_
_entity.id
_entity.type
_entity.pdbx_description
1 polymer ?
#
loop_
_entity_poly.entity_id
_entity_poly.type
_entity_poly.pdbx_seq_one_letter_code
_entity_poly.pdbx_strand_id
1 'polypeptide(L)'
;MLWVINAKSFKQNLILASVVTRRLRPIKLDELDPWVPAEKEYEDKIMALREEIKEFDRKMTPVDDLIRQNQRKVDILQKQRNDIESLADSILDNLYRDAYLTSDLREITSTIDPSIETKIRGLQKEKRALSEKIESDEKKLKVWSDLEDMDIDHMPFKKIPFNWLTKENYQKARILSKATAESLFQNFEKISSDLAFDRLKHTHVNYIVFYDLNENMEALKHSLDTLRRSLTALESYIPTVRNSIKASLQGRLSDLIIDYEARVTRGIDESENFVVAKSKVNVQLGMLEMKMEEEIPNAKKERLKEITQEKFSVMREYKGMYDFSWKHERKSWQAANERIFFDTGDGYLFRKLNDHQLLKVSFQEFLQVYGNLPETVTVLH
;
A
#
# COMPACT_ATOMS: atom_id res chain seq x y z
N MET A 1 -51.23 78.60 -31.97
CA MET A 1 -50.30 79.76 -31.86
C MET A 1 -48.95 79.23 -31.39
N LEU A 2 -47.80 79.83 -31.74
CA LEU A 2 -46.49 79.38 -31.23
C LEU A 2 -45.91 80.44 -30.30
N TRP A 3 -45.36 80.01 -29.16
CA TRP A 3 -44.73 80.91 -28.20
C TRP A 3 -43.23 80.67 -28.22
N VAL A 4 -42.46 81.67 -28.64
CA VAL A 4 -41.00 81.67 -28.52
C VAL A 4 -40.63 82.67 -27.43
N ILE A 5 -40.20 82.14 -26.29
CA ILE A 5 -39.88 82.91 -25.09
C ILE A 5 -38.37 83.15 -25.06
N ASN A 6 -37.96 84.41 -25.03
CA ASN A 6 -36.57 84.76 -24.75
C ASN A 6 -36.26 84.47 -23.28
N ALA A 7 -35.66 83.31 -23.02
CA ALA A 7 -35.30 82.81 -21.70
C ALA A 7 -33.82 83.04 -21.36
N LYS A 8 -33.10 83.85 -22.13
CA LYS A 8 -31.65 84.07 -21.99
C LYS A 8 -31.26 84.56 -20.58
N SER A 9 -32.02 85.51 -20.03
CA SER A 9 -31.82 86.02 -18.67
C SER A 9 -32.22 85.04 -17.57
N PHE A 10 -32.98 83.99 -17.89
CA PHE A 10 -33.47 82.97 -16.95
C PHE A 10 -32.70 81.65 -17.01
N LYS A 11 -31.65 81.56 -17.85
CA LYS A 11 -30.87 80.34 -18.03
C LYS A 11 -30.34 79.74 -16.72
N GLN A 12 -29.95 80.57 -15.75
CA GLN A 12 -29.46 80.12 -14.43
C GLN A 12 -30.56 79.53 -13.52
N ASN A 13 -31.84 79.80 -13.84
CA ASN A 13 -33.00 79.27 -13.15
C ASN A 13 -33.49 77.94 -13.73
N LEU A 14 -32.98 77.54 -14.91
CA LEU A 14 -33.33 76.29 -15.56
C LEU A 14 -32.34 75.20 -15.16
N ILE A 15 -32.83 74.17 -14.47
CA ILE A 15 -32.06 72.97 -14.14
C ILE A 15 -32.36 71.94 -15.23
N LEU A 16 -31.32 71.47 -15.92
CA LEU A 16 -31.43 70.50 -17.01
C LEU A 16 -30.71 69.21 -16.65
N ALA A 17 -31.39 68.08 -16.82
CA ALA A 17 -30.80 66.76 -16.76
C ALA A 17 -31.03 66.04 -18.09
N SER A 18 -29.96 65.60 -18.74
CA SER A 18 -30.06 64.83 -19.98
C SER A 18 -30.78 63.50 -19.73
N VAL A 19 -31.90 63.29 -20.43
CA VAL A 19 -32.66 62.03 -20.33
C VAL A 19 -31.80 60.87 -20.82
N VAL A 20 -31.00 61.09 -21.88
CA VAL A 20 -30.03 60.11 -22.40
C VAL A 20 -29.05 59.69 -21.31
N THR A 21 -28.44 60.64 -20.61
CA THR A 21 -27.45 60.34 -19.57
C THR A 21 -28.06 59.54 -18.42
N ARG A 22 -29.30 59.87 -18.02
CA ARG A 22 -30.04 59.11 -17.00
C ARG A 22 -30.34 57.68 -17.46
N ARG A 23 -30.81 57.50 -18.70
CA ARG A 23 -31.17 56.20 -19.27
C ARG A 23 -29.96 55.32 -19.59
N LEU A 24 -28.80 55.90 -19.92
CA LEU A 24 -27.56 55.16 -20.13
C LEU A 24 -26.89 54.70 -18.82
N ARG A 25 -27.25 55.27 -17.67
CA ARG A 25 -26.65 54.91 -16.37
C ARG A 25 -26.88 53.43 -15.97
N PRO A 26 -28.11 52.87 -15.99
CA PRO A 26 -28.32 51.45 -15.70
C PRO A 26 -27.60 50.54 -16.71
N ILE A 27 -27.61 50.88 -18.00
CA ILE A 27 -26.92 50.10 -19.04
C ILE A 27 -25.39 50.03 -18.79
N LYS A 28 -24.80 51.12 -18.28
CA LYS A 28 -23.37 51.13 -17.88
C LYS A 28 -23.08 50.32 -16.62
N LEU A 29 -24.07 50.13 -15.75
CA LEU A 29 -23.94 49.27 -14.56
C LEU A 29 -24.04 47.79 -14.97
N ASP A 30 -24.92 47.47 -15.91
CA ASP A 30 -25.06 46.11 -16.48
C ASP A 30 -23.84 45.70 -17.32
N GLU A 31 -23.06 46.66 -17.80
CA GLU A 31 -21.77 46.43 -18.47
C GLU A 31 -20.66 45.98 -17.50
N LEU A 32 -20.83 46.19 -16.18
CA LEU A 32 -19.72 46.02 -15.23
C LEU A 32 -19.49 44.58 -14.76
N ASP A 33 -20.50 43.70 -14.58
CA ASP A 33 -20.24 42.24 -14.45
C ASP A 33 -21.47 41.31 -14.33
N PRO A 34 -22.05 40.82 -15.44
CA PRO A 34 -23.07 39.75 -15.39
C PRO A 34 -22.49 38.32 -15.51
N TRP A 35 -21.17 38.15 -15.68
CA TRP A 35 -20.57 36.87 -16.11
C TRP A 35 -20.00 36.00 -15.00
N VAL A 36 -19.72 36.61 -13.84
CA VAL A 36 -19.20 35.92 -12.65
C VAL A 36 -19.99 34.65 -12.30
N PRO A 37 -21.34 34.59 -12.39
CA PRO A 37 -22.08 33.38 -12.06
C PRO A 37 -21.84 32.21 -13.03
N ALA A 38 -21.75 32.50 -14.34
CA ALA A 38 -21.57 31.48 -15.37
C ALA A 38 -20.12 30.95 -15.38
N GLU A 39 -19.13 31.84 -15.25
CA GLU A 39 -17.72 31.46 -15.07
C GLU A 39 -17.55 30.57 -13.84
N LYS A 40 -18.14 31.00 -12.72
CA LYS A 40 -18.08 30.24 -11.46
C LYS A 40 -18.72 28.85 -11.57
N GLU A 41 -19.82 28.70 -12.31
CA GLU A 41 -20.43 27.39 -12.53
C GLU A 41 -19.50 26.42 -13.27
N TYR A 42 -18.79 26.92 -14.30
CA TYR A 42 -17.78 26.14 -15.00
C TYR A 42 -16.59 25.81 -14.10
N GLU A 43 -16.07 26.79 -13.35
CA GLU A 43 -14.97 26.61 -12.41
C GLU A 43 -15.30 25.57 -11.34
N ASP A 44 -16.49 25.62 -10.75
CA ASP A 44 -16.94 24.67 -9.73
C ASP A 44 -16.99 23.23 -10.29
N LYS A 45 -17.49 23.05 -11.52
CA LYS A 45 -17.52 21.74 -12.20
C LYS A 45 -16.10 21.25 -12.56
N ILE A 46 -15.24 22.13 -13.05
CA ILE A 46 -13.82 21.81 -13.33
C ILE A 46 -13.12 21.38 -12.04
N MET A 47 -13.34 22.10 -10.94
CA MET A 47 -12.78 21.74 -9.64
C MET A 47 -13.28 20.39 -9.15
N ALA A 48 -14.58 20.09 -9.28
CA ALA A 48 -15.15 18.81 -8.90
C ALA A 48 -14.49 17.64 -9.67
N LEU A 49 -14.34 17.76 -11.00
CA LEU A 49 -13.67 16.74 -11.82
C LEU A 49 -12.18 16.59 -11.46
N ARG A 50 -11.49 17.69 -11.13
CA ARG A 50 -10.09 17.63 -10.67
C ARG A 50 -9.95 16.94 -9.32
N GLU A 51 -10.88 17.14 -8.40
CA GLU A 51 -10.89 16.40 -7.13
C GLU A 51 -11.21 14.92 -7.33
N GLU A 52 -12.13 14.57 -8.24
CA GLU A 52 -12.40 13.18 -8.60
C GLU A 52 -11.14 12.49 -9.18
N ILE A 53 -10.39 13.17 -10.05
CA ILE A 53 -9.09 12.68 -10.55
C ILE A 53 -8.09 12.43 -9.42
N LYS A 54 -7.99 13.34 -8.45
CA LYS A 54 -7.12 13.16 -7.27
C LYS A 54 -7.58 11.98 -6.41
N GLU A 55 -8.88 11.75 -6.31
CA GLU A 55 -9.43 10.61 -5.59
C GLU A 55 -9.02 9.28 -6.24
N PHE A 56 -9.04 9.20 -7.57
CA PHE A 56 -8.50 8.04 -8.29
C PHE A 56 -7.02 7.81 -7.97
N ASP A 57 -6.19 8.85 -7.97
CA ASP A 57 -4.76 8.72 -7.63
C ASP A 57 -4.53 8.23 -6.18
N ARG A 58 -5.35 8.73 -5.24
CA ARG A 58 -5.33 8.27 -3.84
C ARG A 58 -5.74 6.80 -3.69
N LYS A 59 -6.69 6.33 -4.50
CA LYS A 59 -7.17 4.94 -4.50
C LYS A 59 -6.21 3.99 -5.22
N MET A 60 -5.53 4.45 -6.26
CA MET A 60 -4.60 3.65 -7.06
C MET A 60 -3.29 3.38 -6.30
N THR A 61 -2.77 4.36 -5.56
CA THR A 61 -1.52 4.23 -4.78
C THR A 61 -1.46 2.97 -3.87
N PRO A 62 -2.46 2.70 -2.99
CA PRO A 62 -2.43 1.51 -2.15
C PRO A 62 -2.56 0.20 -2.94
N VAL A 63 -3.24 0.21 -4.09
CA VAL A 63 -3.34 -0.95 -4.98
C VAL A 63 -1.97 -1.27 -5.59
N ASP A 64 -1.27 -0.26 -6.11
CA ASP A 64 0.08 -0.41 -6.66
C ASP A 64 1.09 -0.89 -5.59
N ASP A 65 0.97 -0.39 -4.36
CA ASP A 65 1.77 -0.88 -3.23
C ASP A 65 1.49 -2.34 -2.92
N LEU A 66 0.22 -2.76 -2.92
CA LEU A 66 -0.16 -4.14 -2.69
C LEU A 66 0.34 -5.07 -3.81
N ILE A 67 0.25 -4.64 -5.08
CA ILE A 67 0.84 -5.35 -6.23
C ILE A 67 2.34 -5.56 -6.01
N ARG A 68 3.07 -4.49 -5.67
CA ARG A 68 4.53 -4.57 -5.41
C ARG A 68 4.87 -5.49 -4.25
N GLN A 69 4.10 -5.44 -3.16
CA GLN A 69 4.31 -6.32 -2.00
C GLN A 69 4.07 -7.79 -2.37
N ASN A 70 2.98 -8.10 -3.07
CA ASN A 70 2.67 -9.46 -3.50
C ASN A 70 3.69 -9.97 -4.51
N GLN A 71 4.14 -9.14 -5.46
CA GLN A 71 5.19 -9.52 -6.42
C GLN A 71 6.50 -9.87 -5.71
N ARG A 72 6.94 -9.06 -4.75
CA ARG A 72 8.14 -9.37 -3.94
C ARG A 72 8.00 -10.70 -3.20
N LYS A 73 6.81 -11.02 -2.69
CA LYS A 73 6.55 -12.31 -2.06
C LYS A 73 6.64 -13.46 -3.06
N VAL A 74 6.07 -13.31 -4.26
CA VAL A 74 6.23 -14.29 -5.35
C VAL A 74 7.70 -14.53 -5.64
N ASP A 75 8.50 -13.48 -5.80
CA ASP A 75 9.94 -13.60 -6.11
C ASP A 75 10.70 -14.36 -5.00
N ILE A 76 10.39 -14.07 -3.73
CA ILE A 76 10.98 -14.77 -2.57
C ILE A 76 10.60 -16.25 -2.57
N LEU A 77 9.31 -16.56 -2.77
CA LEU A 77 8.80 -17.93 -2.79
C LEU A 77 9.37 -18.73 -3.98
N GLN A 78 9.51 -18.10 -5.15
CA GLN A 78 10.14 -18.70 -6.32
C GLN A 78 11.61 -19.01 -6.06
N LYS A 79 12.36 -18.09 -5.42
CA LYS A 79 13.74 -18.34 -5.02
C LYS A 79 13.85 -19.53 -4.06
N GLN A 80 12.97 -19.60 -3.07
CA GLN A 80 12.91 -20.72 -2.12
C GLN A 80 12.52 -22.05 -2.80
N ARG A 81 11.62 -22.00 -3.78
CA ARG A 81 11.25 -23.18 -4.59
C ARG A 81 12.41 -23.68 -5.45
N ASN A 82 13.20 -22.78 -6.01
CA ASN A 82 14.38 -23.14 -6.79
C ASN A 82 15.51 -23.71 -5.92
N ASP A 83 15.60 -23.27 -4.67
CA ASP A 83 16.57 -23.75 -3.68
C ASP A 83 15.91 -24.66 -2.61
N ILE A 84 15.00 -25.53 -3.06
CA ILE A 84 14.19 -26.37 -2.16
C ILE A 84 15.02 -27.35 -1.33
N GLU A 85 16.18 -27.77 -1.83
CA GLU A 85 17.11 -28.65 -1.13
C GLU A 85 17.68 -27.96 0.11
N SER A 86 18.24 -26.76 -0.08
CA SER A 86 18.78 -25.93 1.00
C SER A 86 17.70 -25.57 2.03
N LEU A 87 16.48 -25.27 1.57
CA LEU A 87 15.35 -25.01 2.45
C LEU A 87 14.98 -26.24 3.31
N ALA A 88 14.88 -27.41 2.69
CA ALA A 88 14.58 -28.66 3.40
C ALA A 88 15.67 -29.00 4.43
N ASP A 89 16.94 -28.79 4.08
CA ASP A 89 18.08 -29.01 4.99
C ASP A 89 18.09 -28.02 6.15
N SER A 90 17.79 -26.75 5.89
CA SER A 90 17.66 -25.73 6.94
C SER A 90 16.53 -26.06 7.92
N ILE A 91 15.38 -26.54 7.42
CA ILE A 91 14.27 -26.97 8.27
C ILE A 91 14.67 -28.20 9.10
N LEU A 92 15.29 -29.20 8.48
CA LEU A 92 15.78 -30.38 9.19
C LEU A 92 16.77 -30.02 10.30
N ASP A 93 17.76 -29.17 10.02
CA ASP A 93 18.76 -28.74 11.01
C ASP A 93 18.10 -27.95 12.16
N ASN A 94 17.14 -27.07 11.86
CA ASN A 94 16.37 -26.37 12.90
C ASN A 94 15.57 -27.33 13.77
N LEU A 95 14.91 -28.32 13.17
CA LEU A 95 14.17 -29.36 13.89
C LEU A 95 15.10 -30.23 14.75
N TYR A 96 16.31 -30.52 14.28
CA TYR A 96 17.33 -31.24 15.04
C TYR A 96 17.89 -30.48 16.24
N ARG A 97 17.86 -29.15 16.19
CA ARG A 97 18.36 -28.26 17.25
C ARG A 97 17.27 -27.80 18.22
N ASP A 98 16.03 -28.27 18.06
CA ASP A 98 14.86 -27.75 18.77
C ASP A 98 14.71 -26.21 18.63
N ALA A 99 15.14 -25.65 17.50
CA ALA A 99 15.10 -24.21 17.24
C ALA A 99 13.72 -23.77 16.70
N TYR A 100 13.29 -22.56 17.06
CA TYR A 100 12.08 -21.97 16.51
C TYR A 100 12.27 -21.61 15.03
N LEU A 101 11.33 -22.02 14.18
CA LEU A 101 11.24 -21.56 12.80
C LEU A 101 10.88 -20.07 12.78
N THR A 102 11.49 -19.31 11.88
CA THR A 102 11.19 -17.89 11.70
C THR A 102 9.74 -17.71 11.21
N SER A 103 9.17 -16.51 11.43
CA SER A 103 7.81 -16.17 11.00
C SER A 103 7.57 -16.48 9.52
N ASP A 104 8.55 -16.17 8.67
CA ASP A 104 8.46 -16.35 7.21
C ASP A 104 8.45 -17.83 6.82
N LEU A 105 9.18 -18.67 7.55
CA LEU A 105 9.17 -20.11 7.35
C LEU A 105 7.85 -20.72 7.80
N ARG A 106 7.20 -20.15 8.82
CA ARG A 106 5.96 -20.70 9.40
C ARG A 106 4.81 -20.77 8.40
N GLU A 107 4.68 -19.79 7.49
CA GLU A 107 3.66 -19.81 6.43
C GLU A 107 3.85 -21.01 5.49
N ILE A 108 5.10 -21.37 5.22
CA ILE A 108 5.51 -22.45 4.32
C ILE A 108 5.49 -23.80 5.03
N THR A 109 5.96 -23.87 6.28
CA THR A 109 6.08 -25.12 7.06
C THR A 109 4.77 -25.54 7.74
N SER A 110 3.74 -24.70 7.70
CA SER A 110 2.42 -25.01 8.28
C SER A 110 1.76 -26.29 7.74
N THR A 111 2.17 -26.75 6.56
CA THR A 111 1.67 -27.98 5.93
C THR A 111 2.52 -29.22 6.25
N ILE A 112 3.66 -29.06 6.92
CA ILE A 112 4.44 -30.20 7.40
C ILE A 112 3.61 -30.88 8.49
N ASP A 113 3.33 -32.16 8.30
CA ASP A 113 2.60 -32.97 9.28
C ASP A 113 3.33 -32.90 10.65
N PRO A 114 2.67 -32.48 11.73
CA PRO A 114 3.25 -32.49 13.07
C PRO A 114 3.81 -33.85 13.51
N SER A 115 3.30 -34.95 12.93
CA SER A 115 3.84 -36.29 13.14
C SER A 115 5.27 -36.43 12.61
N ILE A 116 5.60 -35.75 11.50
CA ILE A 116 6.96 -35.72 10.92
C ILE A 116 7.91 -34.98 11.84
N GLU A 117 7.49 -33.84 12.39
CA GLU A 117 8.28 -33.08 13.35
C GLU A 117 8.62 -33.91 14.60
N THR A 118 7.61 -34.58 15.15
CA THR A 118 7.76 -35.47 16.31
C THR A 118 8.70 -36.64 15.98
N LYS A 119 8.57 -37.24 14.79
CA LYS A 119 9.44 -38.32 14.32
C LYS A 119 10.90 -37.87 14.20
N ILE A 120 11.17 -36.69 13.61
CA ILE A 120 12.55 -36.18 13.44
C ILE A 120 13.25 -35.97 14.78
N ARG A 121 12.54 -35.34 15.74
CA ARG A 121 13.07 -35.14 17.09
C ARG A 121 13.34 -36.49 17.78
N GLY A 122 12.48 -37.47 17.57
CA GLY A 122 12.67 -38.85 18.05
C GLY A 122 13.91 -39.52 17.44
N LEU A 123 14.05 -39.47 16.11
CA LEU A 123 15.17 -40.06 15.38
C LEU A 123 16.52 -39.51 15.83
N GLN A 124 16.62 -38.21 16.07
CA GLN A 124 17.87 -37.58 16.53
C GLN A 124 18.28 -38.07 17.92
N LYS A 125 17.31 -38.22 18.83
CA LYS A 125 17.54 -38.75 20.19
C LYS A 125 17.96 -40.21 20.13
N GLU A 126 17.27 -41.01 19.33
CA GLU A 126 17.59 -42.42 19.12
C GLU A 126 18.97 -42.61 18.48
N LYS A 127 19.32 -41.80 17.47
CA LYS A 127 20.64 -41.79 16.85
C LYS A 127 21.74 -41.55 17.88
N ARG A 128 21.60 -40.50 18.70
CA ARG A 128 22.58 -40.17 19.76
C ARG A 128 22.72 -41.31 20.77
N ALA A 129 21.60 -41.86 21.24
CA ALA A 129 21.60 -42.98 22.18
C ALA A 129 22.29 -44.23 21.61
N LEU A 130 22.04 -44.58 20.35
CA LEU A 130 22.70 -45.68 19.67
C LEU A 130 24.21 -45.43 19.51
N SER A 131 24.61 -44.24 19.07
CA SER A 131 26.03 -43.87 18.91
C SER A 131 26.79 -43.92 20.24
N GLU A 132 26.24 -43.36 21.32
CA GLU A 132 26.84 -43.41 22.66
C GLU A 132 26.96 -44.85 23.17
N LYS A 133 25.95 -45.69 22.89
CA LYS A 133 25.95 -47.09 23.29
C LYS A 133 27.00 -47.90 22.51
N ILE A 134 27.12 -47.68 21.20
CA ILE A 134 28.17 -48.28 20.36
C ILE A 134 29.55 -47.87 20.89
N GLU A 135 29.78 -46.58 21.14
CA GLU A 135 31.07 -46.08 21.64
C GLU A 135 31.42 -46.70 23.01
N SER A 136 30.44 -46.80 23.91
CA SER A 136 30.61 -47.49 25.20
C SER A 136 30.99 -48.96 25.03
N ASP A 137 30.28 -49.69 24.17
CA ASP A 137 30.48 -51.12 23.98
C ASP A 137 31.78 -51.42 23.20
N GLU A 138 32.19 -50.56 22.28
CA GLU A 138 33.50 -50.61 21.62
C GLU A 138 34.65 -50.37 22.60
N LYS A 139 34.52 -49.39 23.52
CA LYS A 139 35.50 -49.17 24.60
C LYS A 139 35.62 -50.40 25.48
N LYS A 140 34.50 -51.04 25.86
CA LYS A 140 34.51 -52.28 26.65
C LYS A 140 35.17 -53.42 25.91
N LEU A 141 34.84 -53.61 24.62
CA LEU A 141 35.42 -54.66 23.80
C LEU A 141 36.93 -54.49 23.66
N LYS A 142 37.40 -53.25 23.44
CA LYS A 142 38.82 -52.91 23.37
C LYS A 142 39.55 -53.21 24.68
N VAL A 143 38.96 -52.81 25.81
CA VAL A 143 39.50 -53.11 27.14
C VAL A 143 39.64 -54.62 27.34
N TRP A 144 38.70 -55.43 26.85
CA TRP A 144 38.77 -56.89 26.94
C TRP A 144 39.76 -57.52 25.95
N SER A 145 39.90 -56.99 24.74
CA SER A 145 40.84 -57.49 23.74
C SER A 145 42.29 -57.26 24.14
N ASP A 146 42.57 -56.14 24.80
CA ASP A 146 43.91 -55.71 25.20
C ASP A 146 44.43 -56.46 26.46
N LEU A 147 43.59 -57.30 27.08
CA LEU A 147 44.00 -58.15 28.20
C LEU A 147 44.95 -59.25 27.72
N GLU A 148 45.88 -59.63 28.60
CA GLU A 148 46.85 -60.70 28.36
C GLU A 148 46.15 -62.06 28.19
N ASP A 149 46.43 -62.73 27.07
CA ASP A 149 45.94 -64.08 26.77
C ASP A 149 46.74 -65.15 27.53
N MET A 150 46.04 -66.19 27.98
CA MET A 150 46.64 -67.38 28.60
C MET A 150 45.86 -68.62 28.18
N ASP A 151 46.56 -69.67 27.77
CA ASP A 151 45.95 -70.98 27.51
C ASP A 151 46.01 -71.82 28.78
N ILE A 152 44.84 -72.21 29.31
CA ILE A 152 44.72 -73.08 30.48
C ILE A 152 43.86 -74.26 30.06
N ASP A 153 44.45 -75.46 30.06
CA ASP A 153 43.78 -76.71 29.65
C ASP A 153 43.16 -76.66 28.24
N HIS A 154 43.86 -76.05 27.27
CA HIS A 154 43.40 -75.85 25.88
C HIS A 154 42.18 -74.92 25.75
N MET A 155 41.89 -74.13 26.78
CA MET A 155 40.86 -73.10 26.78
C MET A 155 41.53 -71.73 26.90
N PRO A 156 41.18 -70.75 26.06
CA PRO A 156 41.72 -69.41 26.14
C PRO A 156 41.08 -68.64 27.31
N PHE A 157 41.91 -68.08 28.17
CA PHE A 157 41.51 -67.18 29.24
C PHE A 157 42.18 -65.82 29.07
N LYS A 158 41.52 -64.77 29.57
CA LYS A 158 42.10 -63.45 29.71
C LYS A 158 42.49 -63.19 31.16
N LYS A 159 43.68 -62.65 31.39
CA LYS A 159 44.09 -62.16 32.71
C LYS A 159 43.29 -60.92 33.07
N ILE A 160 42.54 -60.97 34.18
CA ILE A 160 41.67 -59.86 34.60
C ILE A 160 42.04 -59.35 36.00
N PRO A 161 41.74 -58.08 36.32
CA PRO A 161 41.72 -57.60 37.69
C PRO A 161 40.71 -58.39 38.56
N PHE A 162 41.09 -58.70 39.80
CA PHE A 162 40.21 -59.46 40.72
C PHE A 162 38.87 -58.76 41.00
N ASN A 163 38.85 -57.43 41.02
CA ASN A 163 37.63 -56.63 41.25
C ASN A 163 36.57 -56.76 40.13
N TRP A 164 36.88 -57.40 39.01
CA TRP A 164 35.91 -57.70 37.96
C TRP A 164 35.14 -59.00 38.20
N LEU A 165 35.59 -59.81 39.16
CA LEU A 165 34.85 -60.98 39.59
C LEU A 165 33.72 -60.59 40.53
N THR A 166 32.54 -61.16 40.28
CA THR A 166 31.35 -61.05 41.14
C THR A 166 30.96 -62.44 41.65
N LYS A 167 30.03 -62.48 42.61
CA LYS A 167 29.45 -63.74 43.07
C LYS A 167 28.73 -64.49 41.95
N GLU A 168 28.27 -63.80 40.89
CA GLU A 168 27.60 -64.46 39.77
C GLU A 168 28.57 -65.10 38.76
N ASN A 169 29.84 -64.66 38.69
CA ASN A 169 30.73 -65.06 37.59
C ASN A 169 32.01 -65.80 38.03
N TYR A 170 32.35 -65.81 39.32
CA TYR A 170 33.64 -66.35 39.81
C TYR A 170 33.90 -67.82 39.40
N GLN A 171 32.86 -68.61 39.16
CA GLN A 171 32.98 -70.03 38.78
C GLN A 171 33.64 -70.25 37.40
N LYS A 172 33.58 -69.24 36.53
CA LYS A 172 34.24 -69.23 35.21
C LYS A 172 35.71 -68.78 35.29
N ALA A 173 36.19 -68.40 36.47
CA ALA A 173 37.57 -67.99 36.67
C ALA A 173 38.51 -69.17 37.01
N ARG A 174 39.80 -68.98 36.76
CA ARG A 174 40.92 -69.76 37.27
C ARG A 174 41.88 -68.82 37.98
N ILE A 175 42.50 -69.30 39.03
CA ILE A 175 43.51 -68.53 39.78
C ILE A 175 44.85 -69.25 39.74
N LEU A 176 45.93 -68.48 39.63
CA LEU A 176 47.30 -68.96 39.70
C LEU A 176 47.99 -68.28 40.88
N SER A 177 48.58 -69.05 41.79
CA SER A 177 49.38 -68.47 42.86
C SER A 177 50.61 -67.77 42.28
N LYS A 178 50.87 -66.53 42.71
CA LYS A 178 52.06 -65.78 42.28
C LYS A 178 53.36 -66.51 42.63
N ALA A 179 53.36 -67.29 43.72
CA ALA A 179 54.52 -68.09 44.12
C ALA A 179 54.86 -69.20 43.11
N THR A 180 53.88 -69.67 42.33
CA THR A 180 54.05 -70.73 41.34
C THR A 180 53.99 -70.22 39.90
N ALA A 181 53.87 -68.90 39.69
CA ALA A 181 53.70 -68.32 38.35
C ALA A 181 54.94 -68.53 37.45
N GLU A 182 56.14 -68.51 38.04
CA GLU A 182 57.41 -68.75 37.34
C GLU A 182 57.86 -70.23 37.37
N SER A 183 57.09 -71.09 38.01
CA SER A 183 57.40 -72.53 38.10
C SER A 183 57.15 -73.22 36.76
N LEU A 184 57.93 -74.28 36.47
CA LEU A 184 57.66 -75.21 35.37
C LEU A 184 56.31 -75.94 35.53
N PHE A 185 55.80 -76.03 36.76
CA PHE A 185 54.53 -76.65 37.09
C PHE A 185 53.58 -75.60 37.66
N GLN A 186 53.01 -74.78 36.78
CA GLN A 186 51.97 -73.83 37.14
C GLN A 186 50.71 -74.60 37.58
N ASN A 187 50.21 -74.31 38.77
CA ASN A 187 48.98 -74.94 39.29
C ASN A 187 47.82 -73.94 39.21
N PHE A 188 46.88 -74.20 38.31
CA PHE A 188 45.67 -73.39 38.16
C PHE A 188 44.55 -73.98 39.00
N GLU A 189 44.01 -73.19 39.93
CA GLU A 189 42.93 -73.61 40.80
C GLU A 189 41.59 -73.05 40.32
N LYS A 190 40.54 -73.87 40.43
CA LYS A 190 39.16 -73.42 40.22
C LYS A 190 38.56 -72.96 41.55
N ILE A 191 37.85 -71.84 41.51
CA ILE A 191 37.11 -71.35 42.67
C ILE A 191 35.81 -72.16 42.80
N SER A 192 35.75 -73.03 43.80
CA SER A 192 34.71 -74.07 43.91
C SER A 192 33.44 -73.65 44.65
N SER A 193 33.45 -72.54 45.40
CA SER A 193 32.31 -72.10 46.22
C SER A 193 32.33 -70.60 46.52
N ASP A 194 31.18 -70.03 46.88
CA ASP A 194 31.04 -68.66 47.37
C ASP A 194 31.97 -68.37 48.56
N LEU A 195 32.11 -69.33 49.47
CA LEU A 195 33.01 -69.21 50.63
C LEU A 195 34.47 -69.11 50.19
N ALA A 196 34.89 -69.87 49.18
CA ALA A 196 36.23 -69.80 48.62
C ALA A 196 36.46 -68.44 47.92
N PHE A 197 35.46 -67.94 47.19
CA PHE A 197 35.51 -66.62 46.57
C PHE A 197 35.61 -65.49 47.61
N ASP A 198 34.82 -65.54 48.67
CA ASP A 198 34.85 -64.52 49.73
C ASP A 198 36.18 -64.56 50.50
N ARG A 199 36.80 -65.73 50.71
CA ARG A 199 38.17 -65.84 51.25
C ARG A 199 39.20 -65.20 50.32
N LEU A 200 39.06 -65.43 49.01
CA LEU A 200 39.96 -64.86 48.01
C LEU A 200 39.92 -63.34 48.00
N LYS A 201 38.82 -62.68 48.36
CA LYS A 201 38.79 -61.20 48.50
C LYS A 201 39.87 -60.67 49.44
N HIS A 202 40.17 -61.40 50.52
CA HIS A 202 41.18 -60.99 51.49
C HIS A 202 42.61 -61.38 51.09
N THR A 203 42.78 -62.38 50.22
CA THR A 203 44.09 -62.91 49.82
C THR A 203 44.43 -62.68 48.34
N HIS A 204 43.61 -61.95 47.60
CA HIS A 204 43.72 -61.80 46.14
C HIS A 204 45.08 -61.26 45.67
N VAL A 205 45.79 -60.50 46.51
CA VAL A 205 47.13 -59.97 46.21
C VAL A 205 48.14 -61.09 45.90
N ASN A 206 47.90 -62.30 46.40
CA ASN A 206 48.77 -63.47 46.18
C ASN A 206 48.44 -64.27 44.91
N TYR A 207 47.39 -63.89 44.19
CA TYR A 207 46.89 -64.64 43.05
C TYR A 207 46.84 -63.79 41.78
N ILE A 208 46.95 -64.46 40.64
CA ILE A 208 46.65 -63.93 39.31
C ILE A 208 45.33 -64.56 38.87
N VAL A 209 44.41 -63.77 38.35
CA VAL A 209 43.07 -64.22 37.95
C VAL A 209 42.98 -64.30 36.44
N PHE A 210 42.48 -65.42 35.95
CA PHE A 210 42.18 -65.68 34.55
C PHE A 210 40.68 -65.95 34.42
N TYR A 211 40.02 -65.35 33.43
CA TYR A 211 38.58 -65.49 33.20
C TYR A 211 38.29 -65.75 31.72
N ASP A 212 37.37 -66.67 31.46
CA ASP A 212 36.90 -66.95 30.11
C ASP A 212 35.95 -65.84 29.65
N LEU A 213 36.48 -64.91 28.86
CA LEU A 213 35.74 -63.80 28.28
C LEU A 213 35.13 -64.13 26.91
N ASN A 214 35.32 -65.32 26.35
CA ASN A 214 34.93 -65.58 24.95
C ASN A 214 33.43 -65.41 24.71
N GLU A 215 32.58 -66.05 25.53
CA GLU A 215 31.12 -65.90 25.42
C GLU A 215 30.69 -64.44 25.55
N ASN A 216 31.30 -63.71 26.48
CA ASN A 216 30.99 -62.30 26.72
C ASN A 216 31.43 -61.41 25.56
N MET A 217 32.62 -61.65 24.99
CA MET A 217 33.13 -60.92 23.83
C MET A 217 32.28 -61.19 22.60
N GLU A 218 31.89 -62.44 22.34
CA GLU A 218 31.01 -62.79 21.21
C GLU A 218 29.61 -62.19 21.38
N ALA A 219 29.03 -62.25 22.58
CA ALA A 219 27.76 -61.57 22.87
C ALA A 219 27.86 -60.05 22.67
N LEU A 220 28.96 -59.43 23.07
CA LEU A 220 29.20 -58.00 22.89
C LEU A 220 29.41 -57.63 21.41
N LYS A 221 30.14 -58.43 20.65
CA LYS A 221 30.30 -58.26 19.18
C LYS A 221 28.95 -58.38 18.47
N HIS A 222 28.16 -59.39 18.81
CA HIS A 222 26.82 -59.54 18.25
C HIS A 222 25.94 -58.34 18.61
N SER A 223 25.99 -57.86 19.85
CA SER A 223 25.29 -56.64 20.28
C SER A 223 25.73 -55.42 19.45
N LEU A 224 27.04 -55.22 19.26
CA LEU A 224 27.58 -54.13 18.43
C LEU A 224 27.08 -54.22 16.99
N ASP A 225 27.07 -55.40 16.39
CA ASP A 225 26.55 -55.61 15.04
C ASP A 225 25.07 -55.27 14.95
N THR A 226 24.26 -55.65 15.95
CA THR A 226 22.84 -55.27 15.99
C THR A 226 22.65 -53.76 16.13
N LEU A 227 23.42 -53.09 17.01
CA LEU A 227 23.35 -51.64 17.19
C LEU A 227 23.78 -50.89 15.92
N ARG A 228 24.84 -51.34 15.26
CA ARG A 228 25.31 -50.78 13.99
C ARG A 228 24.26 -50.94 12.90
N ARG A 229 23.62 -52.10 12.78
CA ARG A 229 22.51 -52.31 11.83
C ARG A 229 21.34 -51.38 12.12
N SER A 230 20.95 -51.20 13.39
CA SER A 230 19.91 -50.25 13.77
C SER A 230 20.29 -48.81 13.43
N LEU A 231 21.54 -48.42 13.66
CA LEU A 231 22.04 -47.09 13.29
C LEU A 231 22.00 -46.89 11.77
N THR A 232 22.45 -47.86 10.98
CA THR A 232 22.40 -47.80 9.51
C THR A 232 20.95 -47.75 9.00
N ALA A 233 20.05 -48.53 9.60
CA ALA A 233 18.62 -48.48 9.27
C ALA A 233 18.05 -47.07 9.54
N LEU A 234 18.37 -46.49 10.70
CA LEU A 234 17.95 -45.14 11.05
C LEU A 234 18.53 -44.08 10.11
N GLU A 235 19.80 -44.20 9.73
CA GLU A 235 20.45 -43.29 8.78
C GLU A 235 19.86 -43.38 7.37
N SER A 236 19.44 -44.58 6.94
CA SER A 236 18.74 -44.75 5.66
C SER A 236 17.30 -44.21 5.67
N TYR A 237 16.68 -44.07 6.84
CA TYR A 237 15.34 -43.49 6.99
C TYR A 237 15.32 -41.96 6.92
N ILE A 238 16.41 -41.30 7.33
CA ILE A 238 16.53 -39.82 7.31
C ILE A 238 16.30 -39.24 5.89
N PRO A 239 16.90 -39.78 4.80
CA PRO A 239 16.59 -39.37 3.43
C PRO A 239 15.11 -39.49 3.06
N THR A 240 14.41 -40.51 3.55
CA THR A 240 12.98 -40.70 3.29
C THR A 240 12.17 -39.57 3.92
N VAL A 241 12.47 -39.21 5.17
CA VAL A 241 11.83 -38.10 5.86
C VAL A 241 12.15 -36.76 5.18
N ARG A 242 13.41 -36.55 4.78
CA ARG A 242 13.84 -35.38 4.00
C ARG A 242 13.04 -35.22 2.71
N ASN A 243 12.87 -36.31 1.96
CA ASN A 243 12.08 -36.31 0.72
C ASN A 243 10.60 -36.02 0.98
N SER A 244 10.04 -36.53 2.08
CA SER A 244 8.66 -36.21 2.49
C SER A 244 8.49 -34.74 2.79
N ILE A 245 9.42 -34.13 3.55
CA ILE A 245 9.41 -32.69 3.83
C ILE A 245 9.50 -31.90 2.53
N LYS A 246 10.46 -32.26 1.67
CA LYS A 246 10.64 -31.61 0.37
C LYS A 246 9.36 -31.62 -0.46
N ALA A 247 8.69 -32.77 -0.56
CA ALA A 247 7.45 -32.90 -1.32
C ALA A 247 6.33 -32.00 -0.74
N SER A 248 6.15 -32.00 0.59
CA SER A 248 5.18 -31.14 1.27
C SER A 248 5.47 -29.65 1.06
N LEU A 249 6.75 -29.25 1.16
CA LEU A 249 7.19 -27.87 0.93
C LEU A 249 6.99 -27.46 -0.53
N GLN A 250 7.32 -28.32 -1.48
CA GLN A 250 7.20 -28.02 -2.90
C GLN A 250 5.74 -27.82 -3.32
N GLY A 251 4.82 -28.64 -2.79
CA GLY A 251 3.38 -28.44 -2.98
C GLY A 251 2.92 -27.10 -2.41
N ARG A 252 3.24 -26.84 -1.14
CA ARG A 252 2.83 -25.61 -0.46
C ARG A 252 3.40 -24.34 -1.09
N LEU A 253 4.68 -24.35 -1.49
CA LEU A 253 5.29 -23.22 -2.20
C LEU A 253 4.59 -22.96 -3.53
N SER A 254 4.24 -24.01 -4.27
CA SER A 254 3.51 -23.86 -5.54
C SER A 254 2.12 -23.25 -5.31
N ASP A 255 1.39 -23.70 -4.29
CA ASP A 255 0.07 -23.15 -3.95
C ASP A 255 0.15 -21.67 -3.55
N LEU A 256 1.15 -21.32 -2.73
CA LEU A 256 1.37 -19.93 -2.30
C LEU A 256 1.77 -19.03 -3.48
N ILE A 257 2.65 -19.50 -4.36
CA ILE A 257 3.02 -18.75 -5.57
C ILE A 257 1.78 -18.46 -6.41
N ILE A 258 0.95 -19.48 -6.68
CA ILE A 258 -0.28 -19.32 -7.46
C ILE A 258 -1.24 -18.33 -6.78
N ASP A 259 -1.45 -18.42 -5.47
CA ASP A 259 -2.32 -17.49 -4.74
C ASP A 259 -1.81 -16.05 -4.80
N TYR A 260 -0.51 -15.82 -4.58
CA TYR A 260 0.07 -14.48 -4.66
C TYR A 260 0.10 -13.93 -6.10
N GLU A 261 0.37 -14.76 -7.11
CA GLU A 261 0.26 -14.39 -8.52
C GLU A 261 -1.19 -13.98 -8.87
N ALA A 262 -2.20 -14.75 -8.42
CA ALA A 262 -3.60 -14.40 -8.62
C ALA A 262 -4.01 -13.10 -7.90
N ARG A 263 -3.40 -12.78 -6.75
CA ARG A 263 -3.58 -11.48 -6.08
C ARG A 263 -2.93 -10.34 -6.87
N VAL A 264 -1.75 -10.57 -7.46
CA VAL A 264 -1.09 -9.60 -8.35
C VAL A 264 -1.97 -9.31 -9.57
N THR A 265 -2.47 -10.35 -10.26
CA THR A 265 -3.34 -10.18 -11.43
C THR A 265 -4.60 -9.39 -11.08
N ARG A 266 -5.29 -9.75 -9.99
CA ARG A 266 -6.48 -8.98 -9.54
C ARG A 266 -6.16 -7.52 -9.23
N GLY A 267 -5.00 -7.25 -8.62
CA GLY A 267 -4.56 -5.87 -8.37
C GLY A 267 -4.30 -5.10 -9.66
N ILE A 268 -3.69 -5.75 -10.66
CA ILE A 268 -3.47 -5.16 -11.98
C ILE A 268 -4.81 -4.82 -12.65
N ASP A 269 -5.76 -5.76 -12.66
CA ASP A 269 -7.10 -5.53 -13.22
C ASP A 269 -7.81 -4.35 -12.53
N GLU A 270 -7.70 -4.25 -11.20
CA GLU A 270 -8.25 -3.14 -10.42
C GLU A 270 -7.56 -1.80 -10.78
N SER A 271 -6.23 -1.79 -10.91
CA SER A 271 -5.46 -0.62 -11.32
C SER A 271 -5.83 -0.16 -12.74
N GLU A 272 -5.98 -1.09 -13.69
CA GLU A 272 -6.44 -0.81 -15.04
C GLU A 272 -7.85 -0.21 -15.06
N ASN A 273 -8.76 -0.72 -14.23
CA ASN A 273 -10.10 -0.14 -14.09
C ASN A 273 -10.05 1.32 -13.59
N PHE A 274 -9.17 1.64 -12.64
CA PHE A 274 -8.96 3.02 -12.21
C PHE A 274 -8.38 3.90 -13.32
N VAL A 275 -7.40 3.40 -14.09
CA VAL A 275 -6.83 4.13 -15.23
C VAL A 275 -7.91 4.44 -16.28
N VAL A 276 -8.75 3.45 -16.62
CA VAL A 276 -9.86 3.63 -17.57
C VAL A 276 -10.86 4.65 -17.04
N ALA A 277 -11.28 4.55 -15.77
CA ALA A 277 -12.21 5.50 -15.16
C ALA A 277 -11.64 6.93 -15.14
N LYS A 278 -10.40 7.09 -14.70
CA LYS A 278 -9.68 8.37 -14.70
C LYS A 278 -9.56 8.96 -16.12
N SER A 279 -9.32 8.12 -17.13
CA SER A 279 -9.24 8.59 -18.52
C SER A 279 -10.55 9.20 -19.01
N LYS A 280 -11.71 8.62 -18.62
CA LYS A 280 -13.04 9.15 -18.97
C LYS A 280 -13.27 10.52 -18.32
N VAL A 281 -12.91 10.68 -17.06
CA VAL A 281 -13.03 11.96 -16.33
C VAL A 281 -12.09 13.01 -16.91
N ASN A 282 -10.87 12.65 -17.30
CA ASN A 282 -9.95 13.56 -18.00
C ASN A 282 -10.52 14.05 -19.34
N VAL A 283 -11.17 13.18 -20.12
CA VAL A 283 -11.84 13.59 -21.36
C VAL A 283 -12.98 14.56 -21.08
N GLN A 284 -13.79 14.29 -20.05
CA GLN A 284 -14.86 15.21 -19.63
C GLN A 284 -14.32 16.57 -19.19
N LEU A 285 -13.23 16.58 -18.43
CA LEU A 285 -12.53 17.80 -18.00
C LEU A 285 -12.07 18.61 -19.22
N GLY A 286 -11.39 17.97 -20.18
CA GLY A 286 -10.93 18.65 -21.39
C GLY A 286 -12.07 19.20 -22.24
N MET A 287 -13.18 18.46 -22.38
CA MET A 287 -14.37 18.95 -23.08
C MET A 287 -15.00 20.16 -22.37
N LEU A 288 -15.02 20.16 -21.04
CA LEU A 288 -15.59 21.25 -20.24
C LEU A 288 -14.71 22.50 -20.29
N GLU A 289 -13.39 22.34 -20.21
CA GLU A 289 -12.42 23.44 -20.38
C GLU A 289 -12.56 24.08 -21.77
N MET A 290 -12.67 23.27 -22.84
CA MET A 290 -12.93 23.78 -24.20
C MET A 290 -14.26 24.55 -24.30
N LYS A 291 -15.35 24.03 -23.72
CA LYS A 291 -16.64 24.73 -23.72
C LYS A 291 -16.57 26.05 -22.98
N MET A 292 -15.89 26.10 -21.84
CA MET A 292 -15.69 27.33 -21.09
C MET A 292 -14.91 28.36 -21.92
N GLU A 293 -13.84 27.93 -22.59
CA GLU A 293 -13.02 28.79 -23.47
C GLU A 293 -13.77 29.29 -24.71
N GLU A 294 -14.76 28.56 -25.21
CA GLU A 294 -15.56 28.96 -26.38
C GLU A 294 -16.81 29.78 -25.99
N GLU A 295 -17.64 29.25 -25.10
CA GLU A 295 -18.95 29.80 -24.78
C GLU A 295 -18.85 31.13 -24.03
N ILE A 296 -17.91 31.26 -23.09
CA ILE A 296 -17.82 32.47 -22.26
C ILE A 296 -17.38 33.69 -23.08
N PRO A 297 -16.31 33.64 -23.88
CA PRO A 297 -15.94 34.77 -24.75
C PRO A 297 -17.01 35.09 -25.79
N ASN A 298 -17.67 34.07 -26.37
CA ASN A 298 -18.73 34.27 -27.35
C ASN A 298 -19.95 34.96 -26.71
N ALA A 299 -20.42 34.47 -25.57
CA ALA A 299 -21.52 35.08 -24.83
C ALA A 299 -21.19 36.52 -24.41
N LYS A 300 -19.97 36.77 -23.91
CA LYS A 300 -19.47 38.13 -23.62
C LYS A 300 -19.55 39.04 -24.84
N LYS A 301 -19.09 38.56 -26.00
CA LYS A 301 -19.09 39.30 -27.26
C LYS A 301 -20.51 39.60 -27.77
N GLU A 302 -21.41 38.64 -27.70
CA GLU A 302 -22.81 38.82 -28.13
C GLU A 302 -23.53 39.84 -27.25
N ARG A 303 -23.42 39.71 -25.93
CA ARG A 303 -24.01 40.68 -25.01
C ARG A 303 -23.43 42.08 -25.14
N LEU A 304 -22.12 42.21 -25.38
CA LEU A 304 -21.51 43.52 -25.67
C LEU A 304 -22.13 44.16 -26.91
N LYS A 305 -22.47 43.37 -27.94
CA LYS A 305 -23.22 43.88 -29.11
C LYS A 305 -24.62 44.32 -28.71
N GLU A 306 -25.35 43.53 -27.91
CA GLU A 306 -26.69 43.89 -27.42
C GLU A 306 -26.66 45.19 -26.61
N ILE A 307 -25.76 45.30 -25.64
CA ILE A 307 -25.55 46.53 -24.84
C ILE A 307 -25.24 47.71 -25.75
N THR A 308 -24.39 47.52 -26.75
CA THR A 308 -24.04 48.56 -27.72
C THR A 308 -25.27 49.00 -28.53
N GLN A 309 -26.08 48.05 -29.00
CA GLN A 309 -27.33 48.35 -29.71
C GLN A 309 -28.33 49.08 -28.81
N GLU A 310 -28.47 48.66 -27.56
CA GLU A 310 -29.34 49.31 -26.57
C GLU A 310 -28.89 50.75 -26.31
N LYS A 311 -27.58 50.98 -26.11
CA LYS A 311 -26.98 52.32 -26.00
C LYS A 311 -27.34 53.17 -27.21
N PHE A 312 -27.18 52.65 -28.44
CA PHE A 312 -27.53 53.38 -29.66
C PHE A 312 -29.01 53.68 -29.77
N SER A 313 -29.88 52.74 -29.38
CA SER A 313 -31.33 52.94 -29.35
C SER A 313 -31.71 54.09 -28.41
N VAL A 314 -31.21 54.05 -27.16
CA VAL A 314 -31.45 55.11 -26.16
C VAL A 314 -30.89 56.46 -26.63
N MET A 315 -29.69 56.49 -27.20
CA MET A 315 -29.11 57.73 -27.72
C MET A 315 -29.91 58.32 -28.89
N ARG A 316 -30.53 57.48 -29.72
CA ARG A 316 -31.35 57.90 -30.86
C ARG A 316 -32.74 58.37 -30.40
N GLU A 317 -33.42 57.58 -29.60
CA GLU A 317 -34.80 57.83 -29.14
C GLU A 317 -34.90 59.10 -28.28
N TYR A 318 -33.96 59.27 -27.36
CA TYR A 318 -33.96 60.38 -26.39
C TYR A 318 -33.05 61.54 -26.81
N LYS A 319 -32.59 61.57 -28.08
CA LYS A 319 -31.66 62.59 -28.57
C LYS A 319 -32.23 64.00 -28.33
N GLY A 320 -31.46 64.82 -27.62
CA GLY A 320 -31.85 66.20 -27.33
C GLY A 320 -32.99 66.33 -26.32
N MET A 321 -33.45 65.25 -25.68
CA MET A 321 -34.42 65.31 -24.60
C MET A 321 -33.76 65.61 -23.26
N TYR A 322 -34.35 66.54 -22.51
CA TYR A 322 -33.90 66.93 -21.19
C TYR A 322 -35.07 66.91 -20.23
N ASP A 323 -34.88 66.27 -19.07
CA ASP A 323 -35.75 66.57 -17.93
C ASP A 323 -35.39 67.98 -17.44
N PHE A 324 -36.39 68.78 -17.12
CA PHE A 324 -36.17 70.13 -16.64
C PHE A 324 -36.99 70.44 -15.39
N SER A 325 -36.44 71.33 -14.59
CA SER A 325 -37.20 72.02 -13.55
C SER A 325 -36.72 73.47 -13.45
N TRP A 326 -37.64 74.35 -13.08
CA TRP A 326 -37.33 75.74 -12.82
C TRP A 326 -37.11 75.95 -11.32
N LYS A 327 -36.05 76.67 -10.95
CA LYS A 327 -35.89 77.18 -9.57
C LYS A 327 -37.03 78.13 -9.21
N HIS A 328 -37.39 78.99 -10.16
CA HIS A 328 -38.49 79.95 -10.06
C HIS A 328 -39.19 80.06 -11.43
N GLU A 329 -40.28 79.33 -11.63
CA GLU A 329 -41.08 79.40 -12.87
C GLU A 329 -42.05 80.58 -12.84
N ARG A 330 -42.22 81.27 -13.97
CA ARG A 330 -43.28 82.28 -14.09
C ARG A 330 -44.63 81.60 -14.28
N LYS A 331 -45.62 81.96 -13.46
CA LYS A 331 -47.00 81.43 -13.56
C LYS A 331 -47.61 81.60 -14.96
N SER A 332 -47.23 82.65 -15.68
CA SER A 332 -47.69 82.93 -17.05
C SER A 332 -47.22 81.89 -18.08
N TRP A 333 -46.10 81.19 -17.84
CA TRP A 333 -45.62 80.14 -18.73
C TRP A 333 -46.32 78.80 -18.48
N GLN A 334 -46.82 78.57 -17.27
CA GLN A 334 -47.57 77.35 -16.91
C GLN A 334 -48.99 77.37 -17.48
N ALA A 335 -49.63 78.54 -17.56
CA ALA A 335 -51.02 78.68 -18.01
C ALA A 335 -51.20 78.61 -19.55
N ALA A 336 -50.11 78.49 -20.32
CA ALA A 336 -50.18 78.47 -21.77
C ALA A 336 -50.49 77.06 -22.29
N ASN A 337 -51.65 76.89 -22.93
CA ASN A 337 -52.06 75.65 -23.61
C ASN A 337 -51.38 75.46 -24.99
N GLU A 338 -50.57 76.43 -25.42
CA GLU A 338 -49.94 76.49 -26.74
C GLU A 338 -48.51 75.92 -26.72
N ARG A 339 -47.94 75.63 -27.89
CA ARG A 339 -46.57 75.08 -27.98
C ARG A 339 -45.54 76.15 -27.61
N ILE A 340 -44.76 75.89 -26.56
CA ILE A 340 -43.74 76.79 -26.03
C ILE A 340 -42.34 76.36 -26.46
N PHE A 341 -41.55 77.34 -26.89
CA PHE A 341 -40.12 77.23 -27.17
C PHE A 341 -39.36 78.23 -26.30
N PHE A 342 -38.31 77.79 -25.61
CA PHE A 342 -37.44 78.64 -24.81
C PHE A 342 -36.13 78.88 -25.56
N ASP A 343 -35.81 80.14 -25.84
CA ASP A 343 -34.52 80.59 -26.36
C ASP A 343 -33.59 80.96 -25.21
N THR A 344 -32.59 80.12 -24.93
CA THR A 344 -31.59 80.37 -23.89
C THR A 344 -30.38 81.16 -24.39
N GLY A 345 -30.32 81.50 -25.69
CA GLY A 345 -29.22 82.22 -26.32
C GLY A 345 -28.03 81.35 -26.73
N ASP A 346 -28.18 80.03 -26.75
CA ASP A 346 -27.09 79.07 -27.00
C ASP A 346 -27.09 78.49 -28.43
N GLY A 347 -27.75 79.15 -29.38
CA GLY A 347 -27.80 78.70 -30.78
C GLY A 347 -28.84 77.60 -31.05
N TYR A 348 -29.78 77.37 -30.14
CA TYR A 348 -30.88 76.41 -30.27
C TYR A 348 -32.05 76.78 -29.35
N LEU A 349 -33.21 76.16 -29.57
CA LEU A 349 -34.43 76.33 -28.79
C LEU A 349 -34.74 75.06 -28.00
N PHE A 350 -35.36 75.22 -26.83
CA PHE A 350 -35.96 74.11 -26.10
C PHE A 350 -37.48 74.13 -26.27
N ARG A 351 -38.02 73.15 -26.99
CA ARG A 351 -39.46 72.92 -27.10
C ARG A 351 -39.97 72.23 -25.84
N LYS A 352 -40.95 72.80 -25.15
CA LYS A 352 -41.66 72.14 -24.05
C LYS A 352 -42.49 70.98 -24.60
N LEU A 353 -42.22 69.75 -24.15
CA LEU A 353 -42.99 68.55 -24.52
C LEU A 353 -44.12 68.28 -23.52
N ASN A 354 -43.80 68.40 -22.23
CA ASN A 354 -44.70 68.29 -21.09
C ASN A 354 -44.13 69.11 -19.93
N ASP A 355 -44.71 69.01 -18.73
CA ASP A 355 -44.29 69.80 -17.57
C ASP A 355 -42.91 69.44 -17.01
N HIS A 356 -42.30 68.36 -17.49
CA HIS A 356 -41.03 67.87 -16.97
C HIS A 356 -39.98 67.64 -18.05
N GLN A 357 -40.32 67.78 -19.34
CA GLN A 357 -39.42 67.47 -20.46
C GLN A 357 -39.35 68.56 -21.52
N LEU A 358 -38.12 68.83 -21.95
CA LEU A 358 -37.78 69.68 -23.10
C LEU A 358 -37.15 68.86 -24.21
N LEU A 359 -37.38 69.28 -25.45
CA LEU A 359 -36.66 68.83 -26.62
C LEU A 359 -35.80 69.97 -27.17
N LYS A 360 -34.50 69.74 -27.28
CA LYS A 360 -33.55 70.62 -27.95
C LYS A 360 -33.77 70.55 -29.46
N VAL A 361 -34.05 71.69 -30.07
CA VAL A 361 -34.28 71.85 -31.51
C VAL A 361 -33.33 72.94 -32.01
N SER A 362 -32.57 72.68 -33.07
CA SER A 362 -31.71 73.71 -33.66
C SER A 362 -32.57 74.82 -34.30
N PHE A 363 -32.02 76.04 -34.41
CA PHE A 363 -32.74 77.13 -35.09
C PHE A 363 -33.09 76.77 -36.54
N GLN A 364 -32.20 76.04 -37.23
CA GLN A 364 -32.42 75.64 -38.61
C GLN A 364 -33.60 74.65 -38.74
N GLU A 365 -33.67 73.64 -37.87
CA GLU A 365 -34.81 72.71 -37.80
C GLU A 365 -36.11 73.44 -37.45
N PHE A 366 -36.06 74.38 -36.50
CA PHE A 366 -37.22 75.18 -36.12
C PHE A 366 -37.75 75.99 -37.30
N LEU A 367 -36.87 76.69 -38.03
CA LEU A 367 -37.24 77.50 -39.19
C LEU A 367 -37.74 76.64 -40.37
N GLN A 368 -37.19 75.44 -40.58
CA GLN A 368 -37.72 74.54 -41.62
C GLN A 368 -39.16 74.09 -41.34
N VAL A 369 -39.47 73.80 -40.07
CA VAL A 369 -40.80 73.30 -39.68
C VAL A 369 -41.83 74.42 -39.55
N TYR A 370 -41.41 75.61 -39.08
CA TYR A 370 -42.32 76.68 -38.69
C TYR A 370 -42.10 78.01 -39.43
N GLY A 371 -41.06 78.15 -40.24
CA GLY A 371 -40.70 79.40 -40.92
C GLY A 371 -41.62 79.81 -42.07
N ASN A 372 -42.47 78.90 -42.56
CA ASN A 372 -43.47 79.18 -43.60
C ASN A 372 -44.89 79.43 -43.05
N LEU A 373 -45.05 79.60 -41.74
CA LEU A 373 -46.34 79.91 -41.15
C LEU A 373 -46.76 81.36 -41.50
N PRO A 374 -48.01 81.61 -41.93
CA PRO A 374 -48.49 82.96 -42.20
C PRO A 374 -48.42 83.83 -40.94
N GLU A 375 -47.81 85.00 -41.06
CA GLU A 375 -47.46 85.89 -39.95
C GLU A 375 -48.67 86.27 -39.09
N THR A 376 -48.72 85.71 -37.88
CA THR A 376 -49.34 86.35 -36.71
C THR A 376 -48.34 86.26 -35.58
N VAL A 377 -47.38 87.19 -35.57
CA VAL A 377 -46.36 87.31 -34.52
C VAL A 377 -46.89 88.24 -33.44
N THR A 378 -47.16 87.71 -32.24
CA THR A 378 -47.39 88.52 -31.04
C THR A 378 -46.13 88.44 -30.17
N VAL A 379 -45.36 89.52 -30.13
CA VAL A 379 -44.18 89.64 -29.25
C VAL A 379 -44.68 90.06 -27.87
N LEU A 380 -44.58 89.19 -26.88
CA LEU A 380 -44.80 89.53 -25.48
C LEU A 380 -43.44 89.69 -24.79
N HIS A 381 -43.18 90.89 -24.27
CA HIS A 381 -41.97 91.24 -23.50
C HIS A 381 -42.00 90.68 -22.07
#